data_AF-A0A5C8T6V2-F1
#
_entry.id   AF-A0A5C8T6V2-F1
#
_cell.length_a   1.000
_cell.length_b   1.000
_cell.length_c   1.000
_cell.angle_alpha   90.00
_cell.angle_beta   90.00
_cell.angle_gamma   90.00
#
_symmetry.space_group_name_H-M   'P 1'
#
loop_
_entity.id
_entity.type
_entity.pdbx_description
1 polymer ?
#
loop_
_entity_poly.entity_id
_entity_poly.type
_entity_poly.pdbx_seq_one_letter_code
_entity_poly.pdbx_strand_id
1 'polypeptide(L)' 'VHPGDVVVGGPDGVVVIPADIAEAVALEAVEQQRLDLWLTREAEKGASLATLLPPDAATLARYEAETKA' A
#
# COMPACT_ATOMS: atom_id res chain seq x y z
N VAL A 1 23.43 -2.35 4.49
CA VAL A 1 23.00 -3.30 5.53
C VAL A 1 23.91 -3.11 6.72
N HIS A 2 23.37 -2.55 7.78
CA HIS A 2 24.06 -2.22 9.02
C HIS A 2 23.32 -2.87 10.21
N PRO A 3 23.99 -3.09 11.35
CA PRO A 3 23.32 -3.56 12.56
C PRO A 3 22.16 -2.64 12.93
N GLY A 4 20.97 -3.23 13.11
CA GLY A 4 19.74 -2.50 13.42
C GLY A 4 18.80 -2.27 12.24
N ASP A 5 19.26 -2.45 10.99
CA ASP A 5 18.37 -2.39 9.83
C ASP A 5 17.30 -3.50 9.89
N VAL A 6 16.09 -3.19 9.42
CA VAL A 6 15.00 -4.16 9.30
C VAL A 6 15.10 -4.87 7.96
N VAL A 7 15.12 -6.21 7.99
CA VAL A 7 15.18 -7.03 6.77
C VAL A 7 13.84 -7.73 6.60
N VAL A 8 13.19 -7.49 5.46
CA VAL A 8 11.90 -8.11 5.10
C VAL A 8 12.12 -9.02 3.90
N GLY A 9 11.78 -10.30 4.04
CA GLY A 9 11.93 -11.31 2.99
C GLY A 9 10.60 -11.95 2.61
N GLY A 10 10.42 -12.22 1.32
CA GLY A 10 9.24 -12.86 0.74
C GLY A 10 9.56 -13.65 -0.54
N PRO A 11 8.53 -14.18 -1.22
CA PRO A 11 8.69 -14.97 -2.45
C PRO A 11 9.43 -14.22 -3.57
N ASP A 12 9.29 -12.90 -3.62
CA ASP A 12 9.83 -12.05 -4.68
C ASP A 12 11.24 -11.51 -4.35
N GLY A 13 11.78 -11.81 -3.15
CA GLY A 13 13.12 -11.41 -2.74
C GLY A 13 13.20 -10.83 -1.33
N VAL A 14 14.20 -9.98 -1.11
CA VAL A 14 14.52 -9.39 0.20
C VAL A 14 14.75 -7.89 0.04
N VAL A 15 14.16 -7.09 0.92
CA VAL A 15 14.40 -5.66 1.04
C VAL A 15 14.98 -5.34 2.42
N VAL A 16 15.86 -4.34 2.46
CA VAL A 16 16.46 -3.84 3.70
C VAL A 16 16.00 -2.41 3.92
N ILE A 17 15.40 -2.16 5.07
CA ILE A 17 14.89 -0.86 5.49
C ILE A 17 15.85 -0.29 6.54
N PRO A 18 16.46 0.89 6.28
CA PRO A 18 17.31 1.55 7.27
C PRO A 18 16.57 1.82 8.59
N ALA A 19 17.27 1.61 9.70
CA ALA A 19 16.69 1.68 11.05
C ALA A 19 16.02 3.03 11.38
N ASP A 20 16.57 4.14 10.87
CA ASP A 20 16.10 5.50 11.13
C ASP A 20 14.79 5.86 10.42
N ILE A 21 14.41 5.12 9.38
CA ILE A 21 13.14 5.31 8.65
C ILE A 21 12.17 4.13 8.78
N ALA A 22 12.57 3.05 9.47
CA ALA A 22 11.79 1.82 9.53
C ALA A 22 10.37 2.02 10.08
N GLU A 23 10.19 2.88 11.08
CA GLU A 23 8.87 3.21 11.62
C GLU A 23 7.99 3.95 10.60
N ALA A 24 8.54 4.96 9.93
CA ALA A 24 7.82 5.73 8.91
C ALA A 24 7.38 4.82 7.74
N VAL A 25 8.29 3.96 7.27
CA VAL A 25 7.99 2.98 6.21
C VAL A 25 6.90 2.00 6.65
N ALA A 26 6.94 1.52 7.91
CA ALA A 26 5.92 0.62 8.42
C ALA A 26 4.53 1.28 8.45
N LEU A 27 4.44 2.54 8.86
CA LEU A 27 3.18 3.29 8.91
C LEU A 27 2.64 3.57 7.50
N GLU A 28 3.48 4.02 6.57
CA GLU A 28 3.07 4.24 5.16
C GLU A 28 2.64 2.93 4.49
N ALA A 29 3.34 1.82 4.74
CA ALA A 29 3.00 0.52 4.17
C ALA A 29 1.61 0.05 4.62
N VAL A 30 1.19 0.36 5.85
CA VAL A 30 -0.17 0.05 6.33
C VAL A 30 -1.23 0.83 5.54
N GLU A 31 -1.00 2.12 5.27
CA GLU A 31 -1.95 2.93 4.51
C GLU A 31 -2.01 2.49 3.03
N GLN A 32 -0.86 2.18 2.43
CA GLN A 32 -0.80 1.62 1.08
C GLN A 32 -1.58 0.29 0.99
N GLN A 33 -1.37 -0.62 1.96
CA GLN A 33 -2.05 -1.91 1.99
C GLN A 33 -3.57 -1.76 2.13
N ARG A 34 -4.06 -0.74 2.87
CA ARG A 34 -5.51 -0.46 2.97
C ARG A 34 -6.09 -0.02 1.63
N LEU A 35 -5.39 0.85 0.91
CA LEU A 35 -5.79 1.27 -0.44
C LEU A 35 -5.80 0.08 -1.39
N ASP A 36 -4.75 -0.74 -1.39
CA ASP A 36 -4.63 -1.92 -2.26
C ASP A 36 -5.76 -2.94 -2.02
N LEU A 37 -6.11 -3.18 -0.75
CA LEU A 37 -7.24 -4.03 -0.38
C LEU A 37 -8.57 -3.44 -0.87
N TRP A 38 -8.76 -2.13 -0.80
CA TRP A 38 -9.96 -1.49 -1.33
C TRP A 38 -10.03 -1.56 -2.85
N LEU A 39 -8.93 -1.27 -3.56
CA LEU A 39 -8.85 -1.39 -5.02
C LEU A 39 -9.14 -2.82 -5.49
N THR A 40 -8.62 -3.81 -4.77
CA THR A 40 -8.90 -5.23 -5.04
C THR A 40 -10.40 -5.52 -4.91
N ARG A 41 -11.06 -5.06 -3.84
CA ARG A 41 -12.51 -5.23 -3.67
C ARG A 41 -13.31 -4.54 -4.77
N GLU A 42 -12.88 -3.37 -5.23
CA GLU A 42 -13.54 -2.68 -6.35
C GLU A 42 -13.39 -3.46 -7.67
N ALA A 43 -12.21 -4.02 -7.92
CA ALA A 43 -11.98 -4.89 -9.07
C ALA A 43 -12.86 -6.16 -9.00
N GLU A 44 -12.99 -6.79 -7.82
CA GLU A 44 -13.87 -7.94 -7.60
C GLU A 44 -15.36 -7.61 -7.82
N LYS A 45 -15.78 -6.36 -7.58
CA LYS A 45 -17.13 -5.86 -7.90
C LYS A 45 -17.33 -5.57 -9.40
N GLY A 46 -16.28 -5.71 -10.22
CA GLY A 46 -16.34 -5.52 -11.67
C GLY A 46 -15.84 -4.17 -12.18
N ALA A 47 -15.21 -3.34 -11.34
CA ALA A 47 -14.55 -2.13 -11.81
C ALA A 47 -13.32 -2.47 -12.66
N SER A 48 -13.07 -1.68 -13.71
CA SER A 48 -11.94 -1.90 -14.62
C SER A 48 -10.61 -1.55 -13.95
N LEU A 49 -9.64 -2.48 -13.99
CA LEU A 49 -8.27 -2.21 -13.53
C LEU A 49 -7.61 -1.04 -14.28
N ALA A 50 -7.94 -0.84 -15.55
CA ALA A 50 -7.42 0.29 -16.33
C ALA A 50 -7.91 1.66 -15.82
N THR A 51 -9.00 1.67 -15.04
CA THR A 51 -9.53 2.88 -14.39
C THR A 51 -9.04 2.99 -12.95
N LEU A 52 -8.77 1.87 -12.28
CA LEU A 52 -8.33 1.84 -10.89
C LEU A 52 -6.82 2.04 -10.72
N LEU A 53 -6.00 1.69 -11.71
CA LEU A 53 -4.54 1.63 -11.59
C LEU A 53 -3.82 2.40 -12.71
N PRO A 54 -2.89 3.32 -12.37
CA PRO A 54 -2.69 3.87 -11.03
C PRO A 54 -3.91 4.68 -10.58
N PRO A 55 -4.21 4.74 -9.26
CA PRO A 55 -5.39 5.44 -8.76
C PRO A 55 -5.27 6.94 -9.03
N ASP A 56 -6.28 7.50 -9.69
CA ASP A 56 -6.41 8.94 -9.93
C ASP A 56 -7.08 9.65 -8.74
N ALA A 57 -7.18 10.98 -8.82
CA ALA A 57 -7.78 11.79 -7.77
C ALA A 57 -9.25 11.40 -7.48
N ALA A 58 -10.01 10.97 -8.50
CA ALA A 58 -11.38 10.52 -8.31
C ALA A 58 -11.46 9.19 -7.55
N THR A 59 -10.58 8.25 -7.90
CA THR A 59 -10.45 6.95 -7.24
C THR A 59 -10.04 7.13 -5.77
N LEU A 60 -9.07 8.01 -5.50
CA LEU A 60 -8.64 8.34 -4.14
C LEU A 60 -9.76 9.01 -3.33
N ALA A 61 -10.50 9.96 -3.92
CA ALA A 61 -11.62 10.59 -3.23
C ALA A 61 -12.73 9.60 -2.85
N ARG A 62 -13.00 8.61 -3.72
CA ARG A 62 -13.93 7.51 -3.42
C ARG A 62 -13.43 6.63 -2.27
N TYR A 63 -12.17 6.21 -2.35
CA TYR A 63 -11.52 5.47 -1.28
C TYR A 63 -11.64 6.20 0.06
N GLU A 64 -11.30 7.49 0.10
CA GLU A 64 -11.41 8.31 1.31
C GLU A 64 -12.84 8.41 1.83
N ALA A 65 -13.82 8.64 0.95
CA ALA A 65 -15.23 8.74 1.34
C ALA A 65 -15.80 7.44 1.92
N GLU A 66 -15.25 6.29 1.53
CA GLU A 66 -15.71 4.97 2.00
C GLU A 66 -14.94 4.46 3.23
N THR A 67 -13.77 5.03 3.53
CA THR A 67 -12.86 4.51 4.57
C THR A 67 -12.55 5.48 5.70
N LYS A 68 -12.68 6.80 5.51
CA LYS A 68 -12.59 7.78 6.60
C LYS A 68 -13.96 7.88 7.28
N ALA A 69 -14.00 7.49 8.56
CA ALA A 69 -15.13 7.73 9.47
C ALA A 69 -15.21 9.21 9.88
#